data_AF-A0A7J9FS80-F1
#
_entry.id   AF-A0A7J9FS80-F1
#
_cell.length_a   1.000
_cell.length_b   1.000
_cell.length_c   1.000
_cell.angle_alpha   90.00
_cell.angle_beta   90.00
_cell.angle_gamma   90.00
#
_symmetry.space_group_name_H-M   'P 1'
#
loop_
_entity.id
_entity.type
_entity.pdbx_description
1 polymer ?
#
loop_
_entity_poly.entity_id
_entity_poly.type
_entity_poly.pdbx_seq_one_letter_code
_entity_poly.pdbx_strand_id
1 'polypeptide(L)' 'MTTPEYIEWRVKRINDNIPEPSRESSQSIEEHLRVVPSELEIIKQDFERRNVELEKKIEQIEEEKMNLRLDVNV' A
#
# COMPACT_ATOMS: atom_id res chain seq x y z
N MET A 1 22.52 20.66 14.72
CA MET A 1 23.14 21.98 14.87
C MET A 1 22.03 23.00 14.78
N THR A 2 21.56 23.49 15.92
CA THR A 2 20.47 24.46 15.98
C THR A 2 21.12 25.82 16.17
N THR A 3 20.84 26.77 15.27
CA THR A 3 21.50 28.07 15.28
C THR A 3 21.13 28.88 16.53
N PRO A 4 22.04 29.70 17.08
CA PRO A 4 21.79 30.51 18.27
C PRO A 4 20.51 31.37 18.15
N GLU A 5 20.25 31.88 16.95
CA GLU A 5 19.07 32.68 16.61
C GLU A 5 17.76 31.90 16.80
N TYR A 6 17.75 30.60 16.46
CA TYR A 6 16.57 29.75 16.68
C TYR A 6 16.31 29.51 18.16
N ILE A 7 17.38 29.38 18.97
CA ILE A 7 17.25 29.16 20.41
C ILE A 7 16.68 30.41 21.07
N GLU A 8 17.21 31.59 20.75
CA GLU A 8 16.68 32.86 21.25
C GLU A 8 15.24 33.10 20.83
N TRP A 9 14.90 32.82 19.56
CA TRP A 9 13.54 32.90 19.07
C TRP A 9 12.61 31.92 19.80
N ARG A 10 13.04 30.67 20.07
CA ARG A 10 12.24 29.68 20.80
C ARG A 10 12.01 30.08 22.26
N VAL A 11 13.01 30.62 22.95
CA VAL A 11 12.90 31.07 24.34
C VAL A 11 11.90 32.23 24.46
N LYS A 12 11.89 33.16 23.49
CA LYS A 12 10.91 34.26 23.43
C LYS A 12 9.46 33.78 23.24
N ARG A 13 9.24 32.62 22.62
CA ARG A 13 7.89 32.04 22.35
C ARG A 13 7.31 31.18 23.47
N ILE A 14 8.01 30.97 24.59
CA ILE A 14 7.56 30.11 25.71
C ILE A 14 6.17 30.54 26.26
N ASN A 15 5.68 31.74 25.94
CA ASN A 15 4.40 32.29 26.39
C ASN A 15 3.29 32.36 25.30
N ASP A 16 3.53 31.86 24.08
CA ASP A 16 2.62 32.08 22.94
C ASP A 16 1.45 31.08 22.84
N ASN A 17 1.19 30.26 23.86
CA ASN A 17 0.14 29.21 23.87
C ASN A 17 0.18 28.25 22.67
N ILE A 18 1.27 28.21 21.90
CA ILE A 18 1.45 27.28 20.79
C ILE A 18 1.71 25.91 21.44
N PRO A 19 0.84 24.90 21.23
CA PRO A 19 1.06 23.59 21.80
C PRO A 19 2.41 23.06 21.32
N GLU A 20 3.22 22.56 22.25
CA GLU A 20 4.39 21.76 21.91
C GLU A 20 3.92 20.64 20.96
N PRO A 21 4.59 20.38 19.82
CA PRO A 21 4.14 19.36 18.89
C PRO A 21 3.97 18.06 19.66
N SER A 22 2.70 17.67 19.81
CA SER A 22 2.30 16.55 20.64
C SER A 22 3.08 15.33 20.19
N ARG A 23 3.67 14.59 21.13
CA ARG A 23 4.29 13.30 20.82
C ARG A 23 3.27 12.29 20.25
N GLU A 24 1.99 12.61 20.24
CA GLU A 24 0.91 11.89 19.57
C GLU A 24 0.98 12.00 18.03
N SER A 25 1.68 13.01 17.49
CA SER A 25 2.04 13.08 16.06
C SER A 25 3.29 12.24 15.74
N SER A 26 3.61 11.23 16.55
CA SER A 26 4.65 10.23 16.27
C SER A 26 4.20 9.18 15.24
N GLN A 27 3.20 9.47 14.41
CA GLN A 27 3.09 8.79 13.13
C GLN A 27 4.43 9.03 12.43
N SER A 28 5.12 7.94 12.09
CA SER A 28 6.44 8.05 11.49
C SER A 28 6.32 8.93 10.24
N ILE A 29 7.39 9.67 9.92
CA ILE A 29 7.45 10.43 8.66
C ILE A 29 7.12 9.48 7.49
N GLU A 30 7.48 8.21 7.60
CA GLU A 30 7.14 7.13 6.67
C GLU A 30 5.63 6.89 6.51
N GLU A 31 4.84 6.95 7.59
CA GLU A 31 3.38 6.82 7.53
C GLU A 31 2.73 8.03 6.86
N HIS A 32 3.24 9.23 7.10
CA HIS A 32 2.80 10.46 6.42
C HIS A 32 3.22 10.53 4.95
N LEU A 33 4.34 9.90 4.60
CA LEU A 33 4.85 9.77 3.23
C LEU A 33 4.32 8.54 2.51
N ARG A 34 3.44 7.75 3.15
CA ARG A 34 2.86 6.57 2.53
C ARG A 34 2.01 7.01 1.34
N VAL A 35 2.57 6.85 0.16
CA VAL A 35 1.89 7.16 -1.11
C VAL A 35 0.67 6.26 -1.21
N VAL A 36 -0.51 6.86 -1.19
CA VAL A 36 -1.75 6.14 -1.50
C VAL A 36 -1.70 5.82 -3.00
N PRO A 37 -1.74 4.53 -3.38
CA PRO A 37 -1.78 4.16 -4.79
C PRO A 37 -2.99 4.79 -5.45
N SER A 38 -2.84 5.20 -6.71
CA SER A 38 -3.95 5.78 -7.46
C SER A 38 -5.06 4.74 -7.66
N GLU A 39 -6.30 5.19 -7.84
CA GLU A 39 -7.42 4.29 -8.15
C GLU A 39 -7.11 3.39 -9.36
N LEU A 40 -6.41 3.92 -10.37
CA LEU A 40 -5.99 3.16 -11.54
C LEU A 40 -4.98 2.06 -11.21
N GLU A 41 -4.07 2.31 -10.27
CA GLU A 41 -3.07 1.33 -9.84
C GLU A 41 -3.71 0.20 -9.03
N ILE A 42 -4.71 0.52 -8.20
CA ILE A 42 -5.52 -0.46 -7.50
C ILE A 42 -6.30 -1.34 -8.49
N ILE A 43 -6.98 -0.72 -9.46
CA ILE A 43 -7.74 -1.44 -10.49
C ILE A 43 -6.83 -2.35 -11.32
N LYS A 44 -5.63 -1.88 -11.65
CA LYS A 44 -4.64 -2.67 -12.41
C LYS A 44 -4.22 -3.92 -11.64
N GLN A 45 -3.90 -3.79 -10.36
CA GLN A 45 -3.52 -4.94 -9.52
C GLN A 45 -4.66 -5.97 -9.39
N ASP A 46 -5.89 -5.49 -9.24
CA ASP A 46 -7.07 -6.38 -9.20
C ASP A 46 -7.29 -7.10 -10.53
N PHE A 47 -7.05 -6.42 -11.65
CA PHE A 47 -7.13 -7.02 -12.97
C PHE A 47 -6.08 -8.12 -13.16
N GLU A 48 -4.81 -7.85 -12.82
CA GLU A 48 -3.72 -8.82 -12.88
C GLU A 48 -4.03 -10.06 -12.02
N ARG A 49 -4.56 -9.87 -10.80
CA ARG A 49 -4.95 -10.97 -9.92
C ARG A 49 -6.04 -11.85 -10.54
N ARG A 50 -7.10 -11.23 -11.07
CA ARG A 50 -8.19 -11.97 -11.72
C ARG A 50 -7.71 -12.71 -12.96
N ASN A 51 -6.77 -12.14 -13.71
CA ASN A 51 -6.23 -12.78 -14.90
C ASN A 51 -5.50 -14.07 -14.55
N VAL A 52 -4.67 -14.08 -13.50
CA VAL A 52 -3.99 -15.29 -13.01
C VAL A 52 -4.98 -16.35 -12.53
N GLU A 53 -6.07 -15.95 -11.87
CA GLU A 53 -7.11 -16.90 -11.45
C GLU A 53 -7.82 -17.53 -12.65
N LEU A 54 -8.09 -16.75 -13.69
CA LEU A 54 -8.71 -17.23 -14.92
C LEU A 54 -7.78 -18.17 -15.70
N GLU A 55 -6.50 -17.86 -15.81
CA GLU A 55 -5.50 -18.73 -16.44
C GLU A 55 -5.46 -20.11 -15.76
N LYS A 56 -5.45 -20.15 -14.43
CA LYS A 56 -5.52 -21.42 -13.67
C LYS A 56 -6.81 -22.21 -13.92
N LYS A 57 -7.96 -21.51 -14.00
CA LYS A 57 -9.24 -22.17 -14.32
C LYS A 57 -9.24 -22.75 -15.73
N ILE A 58 -8.63 -22.06 -16.70
CA ILE A 58 -8.49 -22.57 -18.07
C ILE A 58 -7.64 -23.83 -18.07
N GLU A 59 -6.48 -23.81 -17.40
CA GLU A 59 -5.58 -24.96 -17.30
C GLU A 59 -6.29 -26.19 -16.68
N GLN A 60 -7.03 -26.00 -15.58
CA GLN A 60 -7.82 -27.06 -14.96
C GLN A 60 -8.86 -27.65 -15.91
N ILE A 61 -9.60 -26.80 -16.63
CA ILE A 61 -10.62 -27.25 -17.59
C ILE A 61 -9.97 -28.01 -18.76
N GLU A 62 -8.81 -27.57 -19.24
CA GLU A 62 -8.07 -28.25 -20.30
C GLU A 62 -7.58 -29.64 -19.85
N GLU A 63 -7.09 -29.76 -18.62
CA GLU A 63 -6.70 -31.04 -18.02
C GLU A 63 -7.90 -31.98 -17.86
N GLU A 64 -9.01 -31.52 -17.29
CA GLU A 64 -10.25 -32.29 -17.16
C GLU A 64 -10.76 -32.77 -18.53
N LYS A 65 -10.74 -31.90 -19.54
CA LYS A 65 -11.13 -32.25 -20.90
C LYS A 65 -10.22 -33.33 -21.51
N MET A 66 -8.92 -33.31 -21.24
CA MET A 66 -8.01 -34.36 -21.70
C MET A 66 -8.32 -35.70 -21.00
N ASN A 67 -8.52 -35.69 -19.68
CA ASN A 67 -8.84 -36.88 -18.91
C ASN A 67 -10.16 -37.53 -19.36
N LEU A 68 -11.22 -36.73 -19.54
CA LEU A 68 -12.50 -37.22 -20.05
C LEU A 68 -12.40 -37.80 -21.48
N ARG A 69 -11.50 -37.28 -22.32
CA ARG A 69 -11.25 -37.87 -23.66
C ARG A 69 -10.54 -39.22 -23.58
N LEU A 70 -9.68 -39.43 -22.59
CA LEU A 70 -9.03 -40.72 -22.34
C LEU A 70 -10.05 -41.76 -21.86
N ASP A 71 -11.06 -41.36 -21.08
CA ASP A 71 -12.09 -42.24 -20.54
C ASP A 71 -13.15 -42.71 -21.57
N VAL A 72 -13.24 -42.08 -22.75
CA VAL A 72 -14.24 -42.42 -23.79
C VAL A 72 -13.80 -43.58 -24.70
N ASN A 73 -12.59 -44.13 -24.54
CA ASN A 73 -12.12 -45.30 -25.30
C ASN A 73 -12.51 -46.64 -24.63
N VAL A 74 -13.79 -47.01 -24.68
CA VAL A 74 -14.34 -48.35 -24.36
C VAL A 74 -15.11 -48.90 -25.56
#